data_AF-A0A2E0DZX7-F1
#
_entry.id   AF-A0A2E0DZX7-F1
#
_cell.length_a   1.000
_cell.length_b   1.000
_cell.length_c   1.000
_cell.angle_alpha   90.00
_cell.angle_beta   90.00
_cell.angle_gamma   90.00
#
_symmetry.space_group_name_H-M   'P 1'
#
loop_
_entity.id
_entity.type
_entity.pdbx_description
1 polymer ?
#
loop_
_entity_poly.entity_id
_entity_poly.type
_entity_poly.pdbx_seq_one_letter_code
_entity_poly.pdbx_strand_id
1 'polypeptide(L)'
;MCDAEKTFTTIKFSPECEIEEISRVALAAVLRIHKIDPAQISKLAVSLQKEIKKISVKAPFVEVEFQPSKNKITAEVRANGESRTITASW
;
A
#
# COMPACT_ATOMS: atom_id res chain seq x y z
N MET A 1 -13.18 25.40 8.53
CA MET A 1 -13.20 24.02 7.99
C MET A 1 -11.83 23.44 8.27
N CYS A 2 -11.70 22.50 9.21
CA CYS A 2 -10.42 21.81 9.36
C CYS A 2 -10.28 20.89 8.16
N ASP A 3 -9.29 21.14 7.31
CA ASP A 3 -8.79 20.11 6.40
C ASP A 3 -8.50 18.89 7.26
N ALA A 4 -9.24 17.81 7.05
CA ALA A 4 -8.86 16.53 7.63
C ALA A 4 -7.47 16.24 7.06
N GLU A 5 -6.42 16.31 7.88
CA GLU A 5 -5.07 15.97 7.48
C GLU A 5 -5.14 14.64 6.73
N LYS A 6 -4.81 14.64 5.44
CA LYS A 6 -4.71 13.41 4.67
C LYS A 6 -3.63 12.59 5.32
N THR A 7 -4.01 11.58 6.10
CA THR A 7 -3.04 10.66 6.69
C THR A 7 -2.61 9.70 5.60
N PHE A 8 -1.39 9.86 5.11
CA PHE A 8 -0.79 8.94 4.16
C PHE A 8 0.56 8.46 4.69
N THR A 9 0.96 7.26 4.27
CA THR A 9 2.27 6.68 4.58
C THR A 9 2.86 6.14 3.30
N THR A 10 4.00 6.69 2.91
CA THR A 10 4.73 6.25 1.72
C THR A 10 5.97 5.49 2.14
N ILE A 11 6.11 4.27 1.65
CA ILE A 11 7.33 3.48 1.75
C ILE A 11 8.01 3.43 0.38
N LYS A 12 9.33 3.48 0.38
CA LYS A 12 10.16 3.37 -0.82
C LYS A 12 11.24 2.33 -0.56
N PHE A 13 11.37 1.35 -1.44
CA PHE A 13 12.32 0.25 -1.28
C PHE A 13 12.86 -0.24 -2.63
N SER A 14 14.02 -0.89 -2.60
CA SER A 14 14.56 -1.59 -3.76
C SER A 14 13.73 -2.84 -4.05
N PRO A 15 13.40 -3.14 -5.32
CA PRO A 15 12.71 -4.38 -5.65
C PRO A 15 13.57 -5.64 -5.48
N GLU A 16 14.88 -5.49 -5.26
CA GLU A 16 15.79 -6.59 -4.93
C GLU A 16 15.67 -7.03 -3.46
N CYS A 17 15.09 -6.19 -2.61
CA CYS A 17 14.73 -6.59 -1.25
C CYS A 17 13.48 -7.48 -1.27
N GLU A 18 13.19 -8.18 -0.18
CA GLU A 18 12.00 -9.04 -0.04
C GLU A 18 10.70 -8.23 -0.15
N ILE A 19 10.31 -7.97 -1.39
CA ILE A 19 9.34 -6.95 -1.79
C ILE A 19 7.95 -7.24 -1.22
N GLU A 20 7.63 -8.53 -1.14
CA GLU A 20 6.39 -9.06 -0.59
C GLU A 20 6.33 -8.87 0.93
N GLU A 21 7.46 -9.06 1.61
CA GLU A 21 7.54 -8.95 3.06
C GLU A 21 7.46 -7.50 3.51
N ILE A 22 8.25 -6.62 2.89
CA ILE A 22 8.26 -5.19 3.21
C ILE A 22 6.86 -4.60 3.06
N SER A 23 6.20 -4.90 1.94
CA SER A 23 4.86 -4.39 1.64
C SER A 23 3.81 -4.95 2.60
N ARG A 24 3.92 -6.23 2.98
CA ARG A 24 3.02 -6.86 3.96
C ARG A 24 3.20 -6.28 5.35
N VAL A 25 4.44 -6.10 5.81
CA VAL A 25 4.76 -5.55 7.14
C VAL A 25 4.29 -4.10 7.23
N ALA A 26 4.53 -3.30 6.19
CA ALA A 26 4.08 -1.93 6.14
C ALA A 26 2.54 -1.82 6.15
N LEU A 27 1.84 -2.64 5.36
CA LEU A 27 0.39 -2.70 5.39
C LEU A 27 -0.11 -3.06 6.80
N ALA A 28 0.44 -4.11 7.43
CA ALA A 28 0.07 -4.50 8.78
C ALA A 28 0.29 -3.38 9.82
N ALA A 29 1.38 -2.64 9.70
CA ALA A 29 1.66 -1.49 10.56
C ALA A 29 0.61 -0.37 10.36
N VAL A 30 0.28 -0.03 9.12
CA VAL A 30 -0.76 0.98 8.81
C VAL A 30 -2.11 0.55 9.39
N LEU A 31 -2.54 -0.70 9.20
CA LEU A 31 -3.80 -1.18 9.76
C LEU A 31 -3.82 -1.08 11.29
N ARG A 32 -2.70 -1.41 11.95
CA ARG A 32 -2.58 -1.31 13.40
C ARG A 32 -2.68 0.12 13.90
N ILE A 33 -1.99 1.06 13.24
CA ILE A 33 -2.02 2.50 13.57
C ILE A 33 -3.46 3.03 13.46
N HIS A 34 -4.17 2.61 12.40
CA HIS A 34 -5.52 3.08 12.09
C HIS A 34 -6.64 2.22 12.68
N LYS A 35 -6.32 1.21 13.50
CA LYS A 35 -7.27 0.27 14.12
C LYS A 35 -8.24 -0.38 13.12
N ILE A 36 -7.75 -0.73 11.93
CA ILE A 36 -8.50 -1.41 10.88
C ILE A 36 -8.38 -2.92 11.09
N ASP A 37 -9.50 -3.65 11.01
CA ASP A 37 -9.49 -5.11 11.10
C ASP A 37 -8.85 -5.72 9.84
N PRO A 38 -7.74 -6.48 9.95
CA PRO A 38 -7.11 -7.13 8.81
C PRO A 38 -8.03 -8.08 8.03
N ALA A 39 -9.06 -8.65 8.67
CA ALA A 39 -10.02 -9.52 7.99
C ALA A 39 -10.78 -8.79 6.87
N GLN A 40 -11.04 -7.49 7.07
CA GLN A 40 -11.79 -6.64 6.13
C GLN A 40 -11.00 -6.30 4.85
N ILE A 41 -9.67 -6.37 4.90
CA ILE A 41 -8.79 -5.90 3.82
C ILE A 41 -7.92 -7.03 3.22
N SER A 42 -8.20 -8.29 3.56
CA SER A 42 -7.47 -9.47 3.05
C SER A 42 -7.30 -9.50 1.53
N LYS A 43 -8.35 -9.12 0.77
CA LYS A 43 -8.30 -8.99 -0.70
C LYS A 43 -7.30 -7.92 -1.17
N LEU A 44 -7.20 -6.80 -0.45
CA LEU A 44 -6.26 -5.73 -0.78
C LEU A 44 -4.82 -6.19 -0.59
N ALA A 45 -4.51 -6.93 0.47
CA ALA A 45 -3.16 -7.46 0.68
C ALA A 45 -2.72 -8.36 -0.49
N VAL A 46 -3.60 -9.25 -0.95
CA VAL A 46 -3.32 -10.14 -2.10
C VAL A 46 -3.17 -9.35 -3.39
N SER A 47 -4.06 -8.39 -3.66
CA SER A 47 -3.97 -7.54 -4.85
C SER A 47 -2.71 -6.67 -4.86
N LEU A 48 -2.33 -6.13 -3.69
CA LEU A 48 -1.13 -5.33 -3.51
C LEU A 48 0.12 -6.12 -3.87
N GLN A 49 0.25 -7.35 -3.35
CA GLN A 49 1.39 -8.20 -3.69
C GLN A 49 1.45 -8.53 -5.20
N LYS A 50 0.30 -8.80 -5.83
CA LYS A 50 0.24 -9.08 -7.27
C LYS A 50 0.67 -7.88 -8.11
N GLU A 51 0.17 -6.68 -7.80
CA GLU A 51 0.52 -5.48 -8.57
C GLU A 51 1.97 -5.07 -8.34
N ILE A 52 2.48 -5.17 -7.11
CA ILE A 52 3.87 -4.91 -6.79
C ILE A 52 4.79 -5.81 -7.63
N LYS A 53 4.55 -7.12 -7.66
CA LYS A 53 5.33 -8.05 -8.50
C LYS A 53 5.30 -7.70 -9.98
N LYS A 54 4.16 -7.22 -10.46
CA LYS A 54 3.95 -6.90 -11.87
C LYS A 54 4.70 -5.62 -12.27
N ILE A 55 4.62 -4.58 -11.44
CA ILE A 55 5.17 -3.25 -11.74
C ILE A 55 6.64 -3.10 -11.33
N SER A 56 7.13 -3.94 -10.41
CA SER A 56 8.51 -3.90 -9.92
C SER A 56 9.55 -4.41 -10.91
N VAL A 57 9.13 -5.03 -12.02
CA VAL A 57 10.03 -5.64 -13.01
C VAL A 57 10.95 -4.56 -13.60
N LYS A 58 12.25 -4.69 -13.33
CA LYS A 58 13.30 -3.76 -13.78
C LYS A 58 13.16 -2.33 -13.26
N ALA A 59 12.44 -2.11 -12.15
CA ALA A 59 12.38 -0.81 -11.52
C ALA A 59 13.61 -0.54 -10.64
N PRO A 60 14.12 0.70 -10.56
CA PRO A 60 15.18 1.04 -9.62
C PRO A 60 14.67 1.10 -8.17
N PHE A 61 13.37 1.38 -7.99
CA PHE A 61 12.68 1.40 -6.72
C PHE A 61 11.19 1.20 -6.94
N VAL A 62 10.51 0.77 -5.88
CA VAL A 62 9.05 0.73 -5.79
C VAL A 62 8.61 1.61 -4.64
N GLU A 63 7.58 2.40 -4.88
CA GLU A 63 6.92 3.23 -3.89
C GLU A 63 5.51 2.71 -3.65
N VAL A 64 5.13 2.56 -2.38
CA VAL A 64 3.76 2.21 -1.99
C VAL A 64 3.25 3.28 -1.05
N GLU A 65 2.16 3.93 -1.42
CA GLU A 65 1.51 4.94 -0.60
C GLU A 65 0.17 4.42 -0.09
N PHE A 66 0.04 4.34 1.22
CA PHE A 66 -1.20 3.97 1.89
C PHE A 66 -1.96 5.22 2.31
N GLN A 67 -3.24 5.29 1.96
CA GLN A 67 -4.16 6.37 2.34
C GLN A 67 -5.37 5.76 3.05
N PRO A 68 -5.25 5.44 4.34
CA PRO A 68 -6.40 5.05 5.16
C PRO A 68 -7.36 6.22 5.35
N SER A 69 -8.64 5.90 5.38
CA SER A 69 -9.73 6.83 5.68
C SER A 69 -10.81 6.10 6.45
N LYS A 70 -11.92 6.79 6.78
CA LYS A 70 -12.92 6.29 7.75
C LYS A 70 -13.44 4.87 7.47
N ASN A 71 -13.63 4.51 6.21
CA ASN A 71 -14.24 3.25 5.79
C ASN A 71 -13.60 2.65 4.53
N LYS A 72 -12.40 3.10 4.20
CA LYS A 72 -11.63 2.57 3.07
C LYS A 72 -10.14 2.83 3.28
N ILE A 73 -9.33 1.99 2.66
CA ILE A 73 -7.90 2.21 2.49
C ILE A 73 -7.57 2.11 1.01
N THR A 74 -6.81 3.09 0.53
CA THR A 74 -6.23 3.08 -0.81
C THR A 74 -4.75 2.78 -0.69
N ALA A 75 -4.21 1.94 -1.57
CA ALA A 75 -2.79 1.73 -1.76
C ALA A 75 -2.42 2.09 -3.20
N GLU A 76 -1.57 3.08 -3.40
CA GLU A 76 -1.00 3.40 -4.71
C GLU A 76 0.41 2.82 -4.80
N VAL A 77 0.61 1.94 -5.79
CA VAL A 77 1.92 1.37 -6.13
C VAL A 77 2.48 2.14 -7.31
N ARG A 78 3.71 2.65 -7.19
CA ARG A 78 4.42 3.40 -8.23
C ARG A 78 5.78 2.77 -8.49
N ALA A 79 6.08 2.53 -9.77
CA ALA A 79 7.41 2.11 -10.22
C ALA A 79 7.58 2.43 -11.71
N ASN A 80 8.77 2.83 -12.14
CA ASN A 80 9.08 3.12 -13.55
C ASN A 80 8.13 4.11 -14.26
N GLY A 81 7.57 5.08 -13.53
CA GLY A 81 6.60 6.04 -14.08
C GLY A 81 5.19 5.45 -14.30
N GLU A 82 4.98 4.17 -13.99
CA GLU A 82 3.65 3.57 -13.93
C GLU A 82 3.09 3.71 -12.50
N SER A 83 1.76 3.81 -12.41
CA SER A 83 1.04 3.69 -11.14
C SER A 83 -0.18 2.79 -11.22
N ARG A 84 -0.48 2.13 -10.09
CA ARG A 84 -1.64 1.28 -9.89
C ARG A 84 -2.25 1.56 -8.54
N THR A 85 -3.54 1.82 -8.53
CA THR A 85 -4.30 2.10 -7.31
C THR A 85 -5.16 0.88 -6.96
N ILE A 86 -5.06 0.44 -5.71
CA ILE A 86 -5.84 -0.65 -5.15
C ILE A 86 -6.63 -0.10 -3.98
N THR A 87 -7.92 -0.42 -3.91
CA THR A 87 -8.81 0.10 -2.86
C THR A 87 -9.55 -1.05 -2.20
N ALA A 88 -9.68 -0.99 -0.88
CA ALA A 88 -10.65 -1.79 -0.13
C ALA A 88 -11.50 -0.87 0.74
N SER A 89 -12.77 -1.23 0.87
CA SER A 89 -13.75 -0.53 1.69
C SER A 89 -14.43 -1.53 2.64
N TRP A 90 -14.88 -1.05 3.79
CA TRP A 90 -15.59 -1.84 4.80
C TRP A 90 -16.74 -1.05 5.42
#